data_AF-A0A285D413-F1
#
_entry.id   AF-A0A285D413-F1
#
_cell.length_a   1.000
_cell.length_b   1.000
_cell.length_c   1.000
_cell.angle_alpha   90.00
_cell.angle_beta   90.00
_cell.angle_gamma   90.00
#
_symmetry.space_group_name_H-M   'P 1'
#
loop_
_entity.id
_entity.type
_entity.pdbx_description
1 polymer ?
#
loop_
_entity_poly.entity_id
_entity_poly.type
_entity_poly.pdbx_seq_one_letter_code
_entity_poly.pdbx_strand_id
1 'polypeptide(L)'
;MDILHRLGVHDLGLNWFSLGLDRSVPEILMYGQTLLASVLTGLLFRRTGLRAFLVLSVLFGFVLLDDAFSYHETVGALLVGALDLQPWGGLRNQDLGELLAWGLAGLGMLPLLGWGLKGMTARDGAIFILYGLLFGMLVFFAVVVDMLHSAVTYWPLRLILAWAEDGGEALVIAAIAALAVLQTRAPR
;
A
#
# COMPACT_ATOMS: atom_id res chain seq x y z
N MET A 1 1.29 -21.16 -15.18
CA MET A 1 0.88 -20.30 -16.32
C MET A 1 0.16 -21.04 -17.45
N ASP A 2 -0.31 -22.30 -17.28
CA ASP A 2 -0.70 -23.13 -18.45
C ASP A 2 -2.14 -23.71 -18.42
N ILE A 3 -2.99 -23.30 -17.46
CA ILE A 3 -4.40 -23.75 -17.38
C ILE A 3 -5.38 -22.63 -17.72
N LEU A 4 -5.15 -21.40 -17.26
CA LEU A 4 -5.96 -20.24 -17.67
C LEU A 4 -5.79 -19.93 -19.16
N HIS A 5 -4.59 -20.16 -19.70
CA HIS A 5 -4.31 -20.00 -21.14
C HIS A 5 -5.03 -21.04 -22.01
N ARG A 6 -5.37 -22.22 -21.47
CA ARG A 6 -6.07 -23.30 -22.18
C ARG A 6 -7.60 -23.19 -22.13
N LEU A 7 -8.14 -22.37 -21.24
CA LEU A 7 -9.59 -22.23 -21.05
C LEU A 7 -10.20 -21.03 -21.80
N GLY A 8 -9.43 -20.25 -22.57
CA GLY A 8 -9.96 -19.15 -23.38
C GLY A 8 -10.68 -18.06 -22.56
N VAL A 9 -10.43 -17.98 -21.24
CA VAL A 9 -11.14 -17.05 -20.34
C VAL A 9 -10.73 -15.59 -20.58
N HIS A 10 -9.64 -15.37 -21.32
CA HIS A 10 -9.18 -14.04 -21.71
C HIS A 10 -10.21 -13.22 -22.51
N ASP A 11 -11.19 -13.86 -23.17
CA ASP A 11 -12.14 -13.21 -24.10
C ASP A 11 -13.51 -12.84 -23.50
N LEU A 12 -13.77 -13.11 -22.21
CA LEU A 12 -15.09 -12.87 -21.60
C LEU A 12 -15.25 -11.52 -20.87
N GLY A 13 -14.27 -10.61 -20.99
CA GLY A 13 -14.27 -9.35 -20.23
C GLY A 13 -14.04 -9.53 -18.71
N LEU A 14 -13.77 -10.76 -18.26
CA LEU A 14 -13.51 -11.10 -16.85
C LEU A 14 -12.13 -10.62 -16.35
N ASN A 15 -11.21 -10.27 -17.25
CA ASN A 15 -9.90 -9.72 -16.90
C ASN A 15 -10.02 -8.40 -16.10
N TRP A 16 -11.06 -7.61 -16.36
CA TRP A 16 -11.34 -6.37 -15.63
C TRP A 16 -11.61 -6.59 -14.14
N PHE A 17 -12.01 -7.80 -13.72
CA PHE A 17 -12.28 -8.14 -12.32
C PHE A 17 -11.17 -8.97 -11.68
N SER A 18 -10.05 -9.19 -12.37
CA SER A 18 -8.88 -9.85 -11.80
C SER A 18 -8.25 -8.94 -10.75
N LEU A 19 -7.93 -9.49 -9.57
CA LEU A 19 -7.29 -8.73 -8.49
C LEU A 19 -5.86 -8.32 -8.85
N GLY A 20 -5.03 -9.26 -9.33
CA GLY A 20 -3.62 -9.00 -9.67
C GLY A 20 -3.38 -8.61 -11.12
N LEU A 21 -4.31 -7.89 -11.75
CA LEU A 21 -4.09 -7.33 -13.09
C LEU A 21 -4.02 -5.81 -13.01
N ASP A 22 -2.94 -5.25 -13.53
CA ASP A 22 -2.79 -3.81 -13.66
C ASP A 22 -3.93 -3.19 -14.48
N ARG A 23 -4.39 -2.03 -14.02
CA ARG A 23 -5.50 -1.20 -14.45
C ARG A 23 -6.85 -1.92 -14.47
N SER A 24 -6.99 -2.95 -13.65
CA SER A 24 -8.27 -3.62 -13.42
C SER A 24 -9.21 -2.77 -12.56
N VAL A 25 -10.49 -3.16 -12.51
CA VAL A 25 -11.51 -2.49 -11.67
C VAL A 25 -11.12 -2.50 -10.18
N PRO A 26 -10.64 -3.62 -9.59
CA PRO A 26 -10.16 -3.62 -8.21
C PRO A 26 -9.08 -2.58 -7.93
N GLU A 27 -8.10 -2.45 -8.82
CA GLU A 27 -7.02 -1.48 -8.65
C GLU A 27 -7.51 -0.03 -8.75
N ILE A 28 -8.36 0.29 -9.73
CA ILE A 28 -8.97 1.62 -9.86
C ILE A 28 -9.80 1.98 -8.61
N LEU A 29 -10.52 1.00 -8.06
CA LEU A 29 -11.24 1.18 -6.80
C LEU A 29 -10.28 1.45 -5.65
N MET A 30 -9.16 0.73 -5.58
CA MET A 30 -8.12 0.93 -4.57
C MET A 30 -7.53 2.35 -4.67
N TYR A 31 -7.22 2.85 -5.86
CA TYR A 31 -6.79 4.25 -6.05
C TYR A 31 -7.82 5.24 -5.49
N GLY A 32 -9.10 5.01 -5.78
CA GLY A 32 -10.20 5.82 -5.26
C GLY A 32 -10.29 5.80 -3.73
N GLN A 33 -10.11 4.63 -3.12
CA GLN A 33 -10.14 4.47 -1.67
C GLN A 33 -8.90 5.10 -1.00
N THR A 34 -7.71 4.96 -1.58
CA THR A 34 -6.47 5.57 -1.09
C THR A 34 -6.54 7.10 -1.20
N LEU A 35 -7.07 7.63 -2.32
CA LEU A 35 -7.36 9.06 -2.47
C LEU A 35 -8.35 9.54 -1.40
N LEU A 36 -9.43 8.79 -1.16
CA LEU A 36 -10.41 9.13 -0.14
C LEU A 36 -9.78 9.14 1.26
N ALA A 37 -8.94 8.16 1.60
CA ALA A 37 -8.20 8.13 2.86
C ALA A 37 -7.27 9.35 3.00
N SER A 38 -6.53 9.72 1.95
CA SER A 38 -5.67 10.90 1.92
C SER A 38 -6.46 12.20 2.13
N VAL A 39 -7.56 12.39 1.41
CA VAL A 39 -8.39 13.59 1.51
C VAL A 39 -9.07 13.70 2.86
N LEU A 40 -9.70 12.63 3.35
CA LEU A 40 -10.46 12.66 4.61
C LEU A 40 -9.55 12.90 5.81
N THR A 41 -8.36 12.30 5.84
CA THR A 41 -7.36 12.59 6.88
C THR A 41 -6.87 14.04 6.77
N GLY A 42 -6.66 14.57 5.56
CA GLY A 42 -6.39 16.00 5.36
C GLY A 42 -7.48 16.92 5.92
N LEU A 43 -8.76 16.57 5.69
CA LEU A 43 -9.91 17.29 6.26
C LEU A 43 -9.98 17.18 7.79
N LEU A 44 -9.65 16.01 8.35
CA LEU A 44 -9.55 15.82 9.80
C LEU A 44 -8.47 16.72 10.41
N PHE A 45 -7.33 16.88 9.75
CA PHE A 45 -6.31 17.85 10.17
C PHE A 45 -6.88 19.28 10.19
N ARG A 46 -7.56 19.72 9.13
CA ARG A 46 -8.18 21.06 9.09
C ARG A 46 -9.21 21.26 10.20
N ARG A 47 -9.93 20.21 10.57
CA ARG A 47 -11.00 20.26 11.58
C ARG A 47 -10.49 20.23 13.01
N THR A 48 -9.43 19.46 13.28
CA THR A 48 -8.94 19.14 14.63
C THR A 48 -7.62 19.83 14.99
N GLY A 49 -6.84 20.26 13.99
CA GLY A 49 -5.48 20.77 14.17
C GLY A 49 -4.43 19.70 14.49
N LEU A 50 -4.81 18.42 14.57
CA LEU A 50 -3.90 17.34 14.93
C LEU A 50 -2.98 16.98 13.75
N ARG A 51 -1.70 17.29 13.89
CA ARG A 51 -0.65 17.08 12.87
C ARG A 51 -0.58 15.65 12.36
N ALA A 52 -0.85 14.68 13.23
CA ALA A 52 -1.02 13.27 12.93
C ALA A 52 -1.88 13.01 11.67
N PHE A 53 -3.00 13.71 11.52
CA PHE A 53 -3.87 13.55 10.37
C PHE A 53 -3.27 14.13 9.08
N LEU A 54 -2.45 15.18 9.16
CA LEU A 54 -1.73 15.69 7.99
C LEU A 54 -0.64 14.70 7.56
N VAL A 55 0.07 14.11 8.52
CA VAL A 55 1.06 13.06 8.24
C VAL A 55 0.41 11.89 7.52
N LEU A 56 -0.73 11.40 8.02
CA LEU A 56 -1.49 10.33 7.35
C LEU A 56 -1.95 10.73 5.95
N SER A 57 -2.41 11.97 5.77
CA SER A 57 -2.83 12.50 4.47
C SER A 57 -1.70 12.44 3.45
N VAL A 58 -0.49 12.84 3.85
CA VAL A 58 0.71 12.79 3.01
C VAL A 58 1.15 11.35 2.75
N LEU A 59 1.10 10.46 3.75
CA LEU A 59 1.43 9.05 3.58
C LEU A 59 0.51 8.36 2.56
N PHE A 60 -0.81 8.50 2.70
CA PHE A 60 -1.75 7.94 1.72
C PHE A 60 -1.64 8.63 0.36
N GLY A 61 -1.32 9.92 0.35
CA GLY A 61 -1.01 10.63 -0.89
C GLY A 61 0.22 10.03 -1.59
N PHE A 62 1.26 9.69 -0.84
CA PHE A 62 2.43 9.00 -1.38
C PHE A 62 2.08 7.60 -1.89
N VAL A 63 1.34 6.79 -1.13
CA VAL A 63 0.90 5.45 -1.59
C VAL A 63 0.14 5.56 -2.91
N LEU A 64 -0.82 6.48 -3.01
CA LEU A 64 -1.55 6.71 -4.26
C LEU A 64 -0.64 7.07 -5.43
N LEU A 65 0.37 7.93 -5.19
CA LEU A 65 1.32 8.34 -6.22
C LEU A 65 2.28 7.22 -6.58
N ASP A 66 2.67 6.38 -5.61
CA ASP A 66 3.50 5.21 -5.83
C ASP A 66 2.80 4.24 -6.78
N ASP A 67 1.56 3.84 -6.45
CA ASP A 67 0.78 2.91 -7.28
C ASP A 67 0.48 3.50 -8.66
N ALA A 68 0.10 4.79 -8.74
CA ALA A 68 -0.30 5.40 -10.01
C ALA A 68 0.87 5.67 -10.97
N PHE A 69 2.09 5.83 -10.46
CA PHE A 69 3.27 6.15 -11.25
C PHE A 69 4.36 5.07 -11.19
N SER A 70 4.10 3.94 -10.53
CA SER A 70 5.05 2.84 -10.33
C SER A 70 6.40 3.34 -9.80
N TYR A 71 6.38 4.16 -8.74
CA TYR A 71 7.62 4.72 -8.17
C TYR A 71 8.55 3.60 -7.69
N HIS A 72 8.04 2.63 -6.93
CA HIS A 72 8.83 1.55 -6.38
C HIS A 72 9.44 0.65 -7.46
N GLU A 73 8.72 0.37 -8.54
CA GLU A 73 9.25 -0.38 -9.70
C GLU A 73 10.36 0.41 -10.40
N THR A 74 10.12 1.69 -10.68
CA THR A 74 11.03 2.55 -11.44
C THR A 74 12.31 2.80 -10.66
N VAL A 75 12.19 3.20 -9.39
CA VAL A 75 13.35 3.43 -8.52
C VAL A 75 14.02 2.11 -8.17
N GLY A 76 13.26 1.03 -8.00
CA GLY A 76 13.81 -0.31 -7.81
C GLY A 76 14.72 -0.73 -8.96
N ALA A 77 14.28 -0.55 -10.21
CA ALA A 77 15.07 -0.85 -11.39
C ALA A 77 16.35 0.00 -11.48
N LEU A 78 16.27 1.29 -11.11
CA LEU A 78 17.44 2.16 -11.03
C LEU A 78 18.44 1.65 -9.98
N LEU A 79 17.97 1.21 -8.82
CA LEU A 79 18.82 0.68 -7.75
C LEU A 79 19.45 -0.66 -8.11
N VAL A 80 18.73 -1.54 -8.82
CA VAL A 80 19.30 -2.78 -9.37
C VAL A 80 20.51 -2.47 -10.24
N GLY A 81 20.37 -1.53 -11.18
CA GLY A 81 21.46 -1.15 -12.08
C GLY A 81 22.61 -0.42 -11.36
N ALA A 82 22.30 0.43 -10.38
CA ALA A 82 23.30 1.23 -9.67
C ALA A 82 24.12 0.42 -8.66
N LEU A 83 23.52 -0.59 -8.04
CA LEU A 83 24.15 -1.40 -6.99
C LEU A 83 24.54 -2.82 -7.45
N ASP A 84 24.28 -3.15 -8.73
CA ASP A 84 24.48 -4.47 -9.32
C ASP A 84 23.82 -5.59 -8.49
N LEU A 85 22.55 -5.36 -8.10
CA LEU A 85 21.82 -6.27 -7.21
C LEU A 85 21.65 -7.64 -7.87
N GLN A 86 22.05 -8.68 -7.13
CA GLN A 86 21.91 -10.07 -7.55
C GLN A 86 20.67 -10.70 -6.91
N PRO A 87 19.97 -11.62 -7.59
CA PRO A 87 18.87 -12.38 -7.00
C PRO A 87 19.29 -13.08 -5.70
N TRP A 88 18.43 -13.06 -4.68
CA TRP A 88 18.74 -13.64 -3.38
C TRP A 88 17.49 -14.14 -2.65
N GLY A 89 17.60 -15.26 -1.92
CA GLY A 89 16.50 -15.77 -1.09
C GLY A 89 15.23 -16.19 -1.86
N GLY A 90 15.35 -16.49 -3.15
CA GLY A 90 14.19 -16.78 -4.02
C GLY A 90 13.57 -15.55 -4.68
N LEU A 91 14.02 -14.35 -4.30
CA LEU A 91 13.61 -13.09 -4.91
C LEU A 91 14.43 -12.79 -6.16
N ARG A 92 13.78 -12.12 -7.12
CA ARG A 92 14.43 -11.49 -8.27
C ARG A 92 15.26 -10.31 -7.78
N ASN A 93 16.23 -9.90 -8.59
CA ASN A 93 16.94 -8.66 -8.33
C ASN A 93 16.00 -7.44 -8.29
N GLN A 94 14.98 -7.42 -9.15
CA GLN A 94 13.95 -6.37 -9.18
C GLN A 94 13.22 -6.26 -7.83
N ASP A 95 12.75 -7.38 -7.26
CA ASP A 95 12.04 -7.39 -5.96
C ASP A 95 12.93 -6.80 -4.83
N LEU A 96 14.24 -7.08 -4.86
CA LEU A 96 15.19 -6.48 -3.92
C LEU A 96 15.35 -4.97 -4.15
N GLY A 97 15.33 -4.54 -5.41
CA GLY A 97 15.32 -3.13 -5.78
C GLY A 97 14.09 -2.40 -5.25
N GLU A 98 12.90 -2.99 -5.44
CA GLU A 98 11.62 -2.47 -4.97
C GLU A 98 11.59 -2.34 -3.44
N LEU A 99 12.08 -3.37 -2.73
CA LEU A 99 12.24 -3.33 -1.27
C LEU A 99 13.13 -2.16 -0.81
N LEU A 100 14.23 -1.89 -1.53
CA LEU A 100 15.08 -0.74 -1.25
C LEU A 100 14.38 0.59 -1.58
N ALA A 101 13.63 0.66 -2.68
CA ALA A 101 12.90 1.86 -3.08
C ALA A 101 11.85 2.26 -2.02
N TRP A 102 11.07 1.29 -1.52
CA TRP A 102 10.15 1.49 -0.39
C TRP A 102 10.90 1.84 0.90
N GLY A 103 12.03 1.19 1.17
CA GLY A 103 12.88 1.51 2.31
C GLY A 103 13.37 2.96 2.30
N LEU A 104 13.80 3.46 1.14
CA LEU A 104 14.21 4.85 0.95
C LEU A 104 13.05 5.82 1.13
N ALA A 105 11.88 5.51 0.56
CA ALA A 105 10.68 6.32 0.73
C ALA A 105 10.28 6.40 2.21
N GLY A 106 10.23 5.25 2.91
CA GLY A 106 9.93 5.18 4.34
C GLY A 106 10.93 5.96 5.20
N LEU A 107 12.23 5.86 4.89
CA LEU A 107 13.27 6.62 5.56
C LEU A 107 13.09 8.14 5.37
N GLY A 108 12.76 8.56 4.15
CA GLY A 108 12.46 9.95 3.82
C GLY A 108 11.23 10.51 4.55
N MET A 109 10.29 9.65 4.94
CA MET A 109 9.07 10.02 5.67
C MET A 109 9.26 10.08 7.20
N LEU A 110 10.38 9.57 7.76
CA LEU A 110 10.61 9.60 9.22
C LEU A 110 10.57 11.01 9.83
N PRO A 111 11.15 12.07 9.23
CA PRO A 111 11.05 13.42 9.78
C PRO A 111 9.61 13.92 9.87
N LEU A 112 8.78 13.56 8.88
CA LEU A 112 7.36 13.91 8.86
C LEU A 112 6.60 13.17 9.96
N LEU A 113 6.86 11.87 10.15
CA LEU A 113 6.31 11.09 11.26
C LEU A 113 6.69 11.69 12.61
N GLY A 114 7.98 12.01 12.80
CA GLY A 114 8.49 12.64 14.02
C GLY A 114 7.86 14.00 14.29
N TRP A 115 7.56 14.78 13.25
CA TRP A 115 6.81 16.03 13.39
C TRP A 115 5.35 15.82 13.79
N GLY A 116 4.67 14.80 13.23
CA GLY A 116 3.29 14.45 13.57
C GLY A 116 3.11 14.03 15.02
N LEU A 117 4.12 13.37 15.60
CA LEU A 117 4.13 12.91 16.99
C LEU A 117 4.29 14.04 18.03
N LYS A 118 4.79 15.21 17.63
CA LYS A 118 5.05 16.31 18.58
C LYS A 118 3.77 16.95 19.08
N GLY A 119 3.61 16.96 20.41
CA GLY A 119 2.52 17.67 21.09
C GLY A 119 1.20 16.89 21.14
N MET A 120 1.23 15.57 20.89
CA MET A 120 0.05 14.71 21.00
C MET A 120 -0.33 14.48 22.46
N THR A 121 -1.63 14.55 22.77
CA THR A 121 -2.17 14.06 24.04
C THR A 121 -2.29 12.53 24.02
N ALA A 122 -2.56 11.91 25.18
CA ALA A 122 -2.82 10.47 25.25
C ALA A 122 -4.01 10.02 24.36
N ARG A 123 -5.05 10.87 24.25
CA ARG A 123 -6.21 10.61 23.38
C ARG A 123 -5.81 10.65 21.90
N ASP A 124 -5.00 11.62 21.51
CA ASP A 124 -4.51 11.73 20.13
C ASP A 124 -3.59 10.55 19.79
N GLY A 125 -2.78 10.13 20.77
CA GLY A 125 -1.92 8.95 20.67
C GLY A 125 -2.69 7.67 20.37
N ALA A 126 -3.84 7.45 21.01
CA ALA A 126 -4.67 6.26 20.74
C ALA A 126 -5.19 6.23 19.28
N ILE A 127 -5.65 7.37 18.76
CA ILE A 127 -6.11 7.47 17.36
C ILE A 127 -4.93 7.23 16.41
N PHE A 128 -3.78 7.82 16.70
CA PHE A 128 -2.59 7.66 15.86
C PHE A 128 -2.04 6.24 15.88
N ILE A 129 -2.07 5.56 17.02
CA ILE A 129 -1.72 4.14 17.12
C ILE A 129 -2.68 3.32 16.27
N LEU A 130 -3.99 3.59 16.31
CA LEU A 130 -4.96 2.85 15.50
C LEU A 130 -4.68 3.01 14.00
N TYR A 131 -4.49 4.24 13.50
CA TYR A 131 -4.11 4.43 12.10
C TYR A 131 -2.73 3.87 11.78
N GLY A 132 -1.78 3.96 12.71
CA GLY A 132 -0.44 3.40 12.57
C GLY A 132 -0.46 1.88 12.46
N LEU A 133 -1.33 1.20 13.22
CA LEU A 133 -1.55 -0.25 13.11
C LEU A 133 -2.17 -0.62 11.77
N LEU A 134 -3.17 0.12 11.31
CA LEU A 134 -3.76 -0.09 9.99
C LEU A 134 -2.75 0.16 8.86
N PHE A 135 -1.98 1.24 8.95
CA PHE A 135 -0.91 1.52 7.99
C PHE A 135 0.19 0.45 8.05
N GLY A 136 0.53 -0.04 9.24
CA GLY A 136 1.44 -1.17 9.40
C GLY A 136 0.91 -2.47 8.77
N MET A 137 -0.40 -2.72 8.85
CA MET A 137 -1.04 -3.82 8.13
C MET A 137 -0.99 -3.61 6.62
N LEU A 138 -1.18 -2.38 6.13
CA LEU A 138 -1.04 -2.07 4.70
C LEU A 138 0.38 -2.39 4.21
N VAL A 139 1.40 -1.88 4.90
CA VAL A 139 2.81 -2.18 4.60
C VAL A 139 3.11 -3.67 4.70
N PHE A 140 2.48 -4.40 5.63
CA PHE A 140 2.66 -5.83 5.72
C PHE A 140 2.19 -6.56 4.46
N PHE A 141 1.02 -6.21 3.91
CA PHE A 141 0.56 -6.81 2.65
C PHE A 141 1.41 -6.36 1.47
N ALA A 142 1.58 -5.05 1.31
CA ALA A 142 2.30 -4.43 0.18
C ALA A 142 3.79 -4.75 0.11
N VAL A 143 4.41 -5.17 1.21
CA VAL A 143 5.84 -5.50 1.23
C VAL A 143 6.08 -6.95 1.64
N VAL A 144 5.57 -7.38 2.79
CA VAL A 144 5.93 -8.71 3.31
C VAL A 144 5.23 -9.81 2.52
N VAL A 145 3.93 -9.67 2.26
CA VAL A 145 3.17 -10.68 1.51
C VAL A 145 3.59 -10.70 0.04
N ASP A 146 3.83 -9.55 -0.57
CA ASP A 146 4.41 -9.45 -1.92
C ASP A 146 5.78 -10.15 -2.03
N MET A 147 6.73 -9.87 -1.12
CA MET A 147 8.03 -10.57 -1.14
C MET A 147 7.88 -12.09 -0.98
N LEU A 148 6.95 -12.55 -0.14
CA LEU A 148 6.65 -13.97 0.00
C LEU A 148 6.02 -14.54 -1.28
N HIS A 149 5.10 -13.81 -1.91
CA HIS A 149 4.49 -14.17 -3.18
C HIS A 149 5.56 -14.35 -4.26
N SER A 150 6.48 -13.41 -4.37
CA SER A 150 7.60 -13.42 -5.32
C SER A 150 8.60 -14.57 -5.07
N ALA A 151 8.88 -14.89 -3.81
CA ALA A 151 9.81 -15.97 -3.46
C ALA A 151 9.25 -17.39 -3.65
N VAL A 152 7.93 -17.56 -3.71
CA VAL A 152 7.28 -18.88 -3.78
C VAL A 152 7.00 -19.31 -5.22
N THR A 153 7.54 -20.48 -5.59
CA THR A 153 7.32 -21.08 -6.92
C THR A 153 6.17 -22.09 -6.96
N TYR A 154 5.72 -22.61 -5.81
CA TYR A 154 4.65 -23.60 -5.72
C TYR A 154 3.29 -22.96 -6.02
N TRP A 155 2.70 -23.34 -7.15
CA TRP A 155 1.53 -22.68 -7.74
C TRP A 155 0.34 -22.45 -6.80
N PRO A 156 -0.17 -23.45 -6.04
CA PRO A 156 -1.30 -23.23 -5.14
C PRO A 156 -1.02 -22.18 -4.05
N LEU A 157 0.17 -22.21 -3.47
CA LEU A 157 0.56 -21.25 -2.44
C LEU A 157 0.75 -19.85 -3.04
N ARG A 158 1.35 -19.78 -4.22
CA ARG A 158 1.52 -18.53 -4.97
C ARG A 158 0.18 -17.83 -5.23
N LEU A 159 -0.85 -18.59 -5.63
CA LEU A 159 -2.21 -18.06 -5.84
C LEU A 159 -2.83 -17.52 -4.55
N ILE A 160 -2.65 -18.22 -3.44
CA ILE A 160 -3.16 -17.78 -2.13
C ILE A 160 -2.46 -16.48 -1.69
N LEU A 161 -1.15 -16.38 -1.91
CA LEU A 161 -0.37 -15.19 -1.57
C LEU A 161 -0.79 -13.99 -2.42
N ALA A 162 -0.96 -14.16 -3.73
CA ALA A 162 -1.47 -13.10 -4.60
C ALA A 162 -2.83 -12.56 -4.13
N TRP A 163 -3.76 -13.45 -3.74
CA TRP A 163 -5.05 -13.01 -3.22
C TRP A 163 -4.96 -12.35 -1.84
N ALA A 164 -4.04 -12.83 -1.00
CA ALA A 164 -3.81 -12.27 0.32
C ALA A 164 -3.18 -10.88 0.25
N GLU A 165 -2.26 -10.67 -0.69
CA GLU A 165 -1.61 -9.40 -1.02
C GLU A 165 -2.65 -8.36 -1.45
N ASP A 166 -3.18 -8.47 -2.68
CA ASP A 166 -4.13 -7.50 -3.26
C ASP A 166 -5.39 -7.33 -2.38
N GLY A 167 -5.93 -8.45 -1.90
CA GLY A 167 -7.14 -8.45 -1.08
C GLY A 167 -6.92 -7.87 0.31
N GLY A 168 -5.74 -8.09 0.88
CA GLY A 168 -5.34 -7.55 2.17
C GLY A 168 -5.17 -6.03 2.12
N GLU A 169 -4.48 -5.53 1.10
CA GLU A 169 -4.32 -4.09 0.86
C GLU A 169 -5.66 -3.39 0.70
N ALA A 170 -6.50 -3.88 -0.21
CA ALA A 170 -7.82 -3.32 -0.47
C ALA A 170 -8.69 -3.29 0.78
N LEU A 171 -8.67 -4.37 1.58
CA LEU A 171 -9.43 -4.43 2.84
C LEU A 171 -8.93 -3.41 3.87
N VAL A 172 -7.61 -3.29 4.02
CA VAL A 172 -7.01 -2.36 4.98
C VAL A 172 -7.27 -0.91 4.57
N ILE A 173 -7.09 -0.56 3.29
CA ILE A 173 -7.38 0.78 2.75
C ILE A 173 -8.86 1.11 2.95
N ALA A 174 -9.77 0.16 2.67
CA ALA A 174 -11.19 0.34 2.92
C ALA A 174 -11.50 0.61 4.41
N ALA A 175 -10.85 -0.11 5.33
CA ALA A 175 -11.02 0.10 6.76
C ALA A 175 -10.52 1.48 7.21
N ILE A 176 -9.38 1.93 6.68
CA ILE A 176 -8.83 3.28 6.92
C ILE A 176 -9.79 4.35 6.42
N ALA A 177 -10.29 4.22 5.20
CA ALA A 177 -11.24 5.18 4.62
C ALA A 177 -12.55 5.22 5.44
N ALA A 178 -13.09 4.07 5.81
CA ALA A 178 -14.29 3.98 6.66
C ALA A 178 -14.07 4.64 8.03
N LEU A 179 -12.93 4.38 8.67
CA LEU A 179 -12.57 5.00 9.95
C LEU A 179 -12.48 6.53 9.83
N ALA A 180 -11.87 7.04 8.75
CA ALA A 180 -11.79 8.46 8.49
C ALA A 180 -13.18 9.09 8.28
N VAL A 181 -14.08 8.41 7.56
CA VAL A 181 -15.48 8.86 7.43
C VAL A 181 -16.17 8.93 8.79
N LEU A 182 -16.02 7.91 9.64
CA LEU A 182 -16.65 7.91 10.97
C LEU A 182 -16.14 9.07 11.84
N GLN A 183 -14.83 9.34 11.81
CA GLN A 183 -14.23 10.44 12.57
C GLN A 183 -14.65 11.82 12.05
N THR A 184 -14.85 11.98 10.74
CA THR A 184 -15.38 13.24 10.19
C THR A 184 -16.84 13.48 10.57
N ARG A 185 -17.56 12.49 11.10
CA ARG A 185 -18.95 12.62 11.57
C ARG A 185 -19.08 12.73 13.09
N ALA A 186 -18.06 12.33 13.85
CA ALA A 186 -18.09 12.40 15.30
C ALA A 186 -18.23 13.86 15.80
N PRO A 187 -19.03 14.15 16.84
CA PRO A 187 -19.05 15.46 17.50
C PRO A 187 -17.69 15.76 18.16
N ARG A 188 -17.37 17.06 18.29
CA ARG A 188 -16.08 17.50 18.88
C ARG A 188 -15.99 17.15 20.36
#